data_AF-A0A1H3DKK1-F1
#
_entry.id   AF-A0A1H3DKK1-F1
#
_cell.length_a   1.000
_cell.length_b   1.000
_cell.length_c   1.000
_cell.angle_alpha   90.00
_cell.angle_beta   90.00
_cell.angle_gamma   90.00
#
_symmetry.space_group_name_H-M   'P 1'
#
loop_
_entity.id
_entity.type
_entity.pdbx_description
1 polymer ?
#
loop_
_entity_poly.entity_id
_entity_poly.type
_entity_poly.pdbx_seq_one_letter_code
_entity_poly.pdbx_strand_id
1 'polypeptide(L)'
;MSEPSLPFQIAEAISSQNDKMMVMLLLVVACSFVGMYFLTRTIKGAELREINKNFKNILKQQEQLERQTASINAAINKQSIEYQIRLSAYNERSVQAIDEIYVMLVELKREAQTLGYIRDNETTQKLTNAIRDFNDTFHERKLWLPLELAQEFEAFAKEIESNSRKFMRAGDRLQNPQTPNHLMEKSAREQEEYYDFIYKLDDMLEPIISRVSEITMGVLK
;
A
#
# COMPACT_ATOMS: atom_id res chain seq x y z
N MET A 1 -69.86 -98.66 19.33
CA MET A 1 -68.82 -97.66 19.04
C MET A 1 -68.54 -97.75 17.55
N SER A 2 -69.18 -96.89 16.75
CA SER A 2 -69.03 -96.86 15.30
C SER A 2 -67.75 -96.09 14.97
N GLU A 3 -66.80 -96.76 14.31
CA GLU A 3 -65.63 -96.09 13.73
C GLU A 3 -66.10 -95.03 12.73
N PRO A 4 -65.55 -93.80 12.78
CA PRO A 4 -65.93 -92.75 11.85
C PRO A 4 -65.49 -93.15 10.44
N SER A 5 -66.35 -92.90 9.45
CA SER A 5 -66.11 -93.30 8.06
C SER A 5 -64.82 -92.68 7.51
N LEU A 6 -64.03 -93.47 6.76
CA LEU A 6 -62.80 -93.05 6.07
C LEU A 6 -62.82 -91.64 5.46
N PRO A 7 -63.87 -91.19 4.75
CA PRO A 7 -63.93 -89.83 4.21
C PRO A 7 -63.97 -88.73 5.28
N PHE A 8 -64.55 -88.99 6.45
CA PHE A 8 -64.59 -88.02 7.56
C PHE A 8 -63.22 -87.86 8.22
N GLN A 9 -62.50 -88.96 8.43
CA GLN A 9 -61.14 -88.93 8.98
C GLN A 9 -60.15 -88.22 8.01
N ILE A 10 -60.32 -88.42 6.71
CA ILE A 10 -59.51 -87.73 5.69
C ILE A 10 -59.84 -86.23 5.64
N ALA A 11 -61.11 -85.85 5.74
CA ALA A 11 -61.52 -84.44 5.76
C ALA A 11 -61.02 -83.69 7.01
N GLU A 12 -61.08 -84.32 8.19
CA GLU A 12 -60.58 -83.77 9.45
C GLU A 12 -59.04 -83.68 9.47
N ALA A 13 -58.35 -84.69 8.91
CA ALA A 13 -56.90 -84.65 8.72
C ALA A 13 -56.47 -83.53 7.76
N ILE A 14 -57.16 -83.35 6.63
CA ILE A 14 -56.91 -82.27 5.67
C ILE A 14 -57.19 -80.90 6.31
N SER A 15 -58.29 -80.76 7.05
CA SER A 15 -58.63 -79.52 7.75
C SER A 15 -57.58 -79.17 8.82
N SER A 16 -57.19 -80.12 9.67
CA SER A 16 -56.19 -79.85 10.71
C SER A 16 -54.78 -79.61 10.15
N GLN A 17 -54.44 -80.22 9.01
CA GLN A 17 -53.18 -79.96 8.32
C GLN A 17 -53.18 -78.55 7.71
N ASN A 18 -54.31 -78.12 7.16
CA ASN A 18 -54.48 -76.76 6.62
C ASN A 18 -54.42 -75.71 7.73
N ASP A 19 -55.04 -75.96 8.89
CA ASP A 19 -54.98 -75.08 10.06
C ASP A 19 -53.56 -74.94 10.62
N LYS A 20 -52.81 -76.04 10.74
CA LYS A 20 -51.40 -76.00 11.14
C LYS A 20 -50.54 -75.21 10.14
N MET A 21 -50.81 -75.33 8.85
CA MET A 21 -50.13 -74.57 7.80
C MET A 21 -50.46 -73.08 7.88
N MET A 22 -51.72 -72.72 8.13
CA MET A 22 -52.21 -71.36 8.38
C MET A 22 -51.52 -70.72 9.59
N VAL A 23 -51.44 -71.43 10.71
CA VAL A 23 -50.78 -70.94 11.93
C VAL A 23 -49.28 -70.77 11.73
N MET A 24 -48.63 -71.70 11.02
CA MET A 24 -47.21 -71.60 10.70
C MET A 24 -46.93 -70.41 9.77
N LEU A 25 -47.78 -70.16 8.77
CA LEU A 25 -47.72 -68.99 7.89
C LEU A 25 -47.87 -67.68 8.68
N LEU A 26 -48.83 -67.61 9.61
CA LEU A 26 -49.02 -66.46 10.50
C LEU A 26 -47.79 -66.18 11.36
N LEU A 27 -47.16 -67.22 11.91
CA LEU A 27 -45.91 -67.11 12.67
C LEU A 27 -44.75 -66.61 11.80
N VAL A 28 -44.60 -67.14 10.59
CA VAL A 28 -43.56 -66.69 9.64
C VAL A 28 -43.76 -65.23 9.26
N VAL A 29 -45.00 -64.80 8.99
CA VAL A 29 -45.32 -63.40 8.70
C VAL A 29 -45.04 -62.51 9.90
N ALA A 30 -45.44 -62.89 11.11
CA ALA A 30 -45.18 -62.13 12.33
C ALA A 30 -43.67 -62.00 12.60
N CYS A 31 -42.91 -63.10 12.49
CA CYS A 31 -41.45 -63.09 12.61
C CYS A 31 -40.79 -62.22 11.52
N SER A 32 -41.34 -62.20 10.30
CA SER A 32 -40.84 -61.36 9.21
C SER A 32 -41.06 -59.87 9.49
N PHE A 33 -42.21 -59.48 10.04
CA PHE A 33 -42.46 -58.10 10.47
C PHE A 33 -41.52 -57.65 11.58
N VAL A 34 -41.29 -58.51 12.59
CA VAL A 34 -40.36 -58.22 13.68
C VAL A 34 -38.93 -58.12 13.16
N GLY A 35 -38.51 -59.07 12.30
CA GLY A 35 -37.20 -59.06 11.66
C GLY A 35 -36.96 -57.79 10.85
N MET A 36 -37.91 -57.42 9.99
CA MET A 36 -37.84 -56.17 9.23
C MET A 36 -37.79 -54.92 10.12
N TYR A 37 -38.53 -54.89 11.22
CA TYR A 37 -38.50 -53.77 12.16
C TYR A 37 -37.10 -53.57 12.76
N PHE A 38 -36.46 -54.63 13.24
CA PHE A 38 -35.11 -54.55 13.80
C PHE A 38 -34.07 -54.17 12.74
N LEU A 39 -34.15 -54.75 11.54
CA LEU A 39 -33.23 -54.46 10.43
C LEU A 39 -33.34 -53.00 9.96
N THR A 40 -34.57 -52.49 9.84
CA THR A 40 -34.81 -51.09 9.48
C THR A 40 -34.32 -50.14 10.58
N ARG A 41 -34.50 -50.51 11.85
CA ARG A 41 -34.05 -49.71 12.99
C ARG A 41 -32.53 -49.63 13.09
N THR A 42 -31.81 -50.71 12.80
CA THR A 42 -30.33 -50.69 12.83
C THR A 42 -29.75 -49.89 11.68
N ILE A 43 -30.28 -50.05 10.46
CA ILE A 43 -29.84 -49.29 9.28
C ILE A 43 -30.09 -47.79 9.48
N LYS A 44 -31.32 -47.40 9.81
CA LYS A 44 -31.65 -45.98 10.06
C LYS A 44 -30.84 -45.39 11.22
N GLY A 45 -30.56 -46.21 12.24
CA GLY A 45 -29.71 -45.80 13.36
C GLY A 45 -28.24 -45.58 12.97
N ALA A 46 -27.71 -46.37 12.04
CA ALA A 46 -26.36 -46.21 11.50
C ALA A 46 -26.28 -44.95 10.62
N GLU A 47 -27.25 -44.76 9.72
CA GLU A 47 -27.35 -43.56 8.87
C GLU A 47 -27.43 -42.28 9.71
N LEU A 48 -28.28 -42.24 10.75
CA LEU A 48 -28.38 -41.10 11.65
C LEU A 48 -27.05 -40.80 12.38
N ARG A 49 -26.31 -41.83 12.79
CA ARG A 49 -24.99 -41.63 13.42
C ARG A 49 -23.97 -41.08 12.44
N GLU A 50 -23.99 -41.55 11.20
CA GLU A 50 -23.08 -41.09 10.16
C GLU A 50 -23.39 -39.65 9.74
N ILE A 51 -24.67 -39.31 9.57
CA ILE A 51 -25.13 -37.94 9.34
C ILE A 51 -24.70 -37.02 10.49
N ASN A 52 -24.88 -37.43 11.74
CA ASN A 52 -24.50 -36.63 12.90
C ASN A 52 -22.96 -36.46 13.00
N LYS A 53 -22.19 -37.50 12.64
CA LYS A 53 -20.73 -37.41 12.56
C LYS A 53 -20.29 -36.44 11.46
N ASN A 54 -20.93 -36.48 10.30
CA ASN A 54 -20.66 -35.56 9.19
C ASN A 54 -21.04 -34.12 9.55
N PHE A 55 -22.18 -33.91 10.21
CA PHE A 55 -22.57 -32.59 10.73
C PHE A 55 -21.55 -32.04 11.72
N LYS A 56 -21.08 -32.87 12.67
CA LYS A 56 -20.01 -32.47 13.61
C LYS A 56 -18.71 -32.13 12.89
N ASN A 57 -18.36 -32.86 11.84
CA ASN A 57 -17.17 -32.56 11.04
C ASN A 57 -17.32 -31.24 10.28
N ILE A 58 -18.49 -30.99 9.69
CA ILE A 58 -18.80 -29.72 9.00
C ILE A 58 -18.74 -28.55 9.98
N LEU A 59 -19.33 -28.68 11.17
CA LEU A 59 -19.26 -27.64 12.21
C LEU A 59 -17.83 -27.35 12.64
N LYS A 60 -17.00 -28.38 12.83
CA LYS A 60 -15.57 -28.20 13.12
C LYS A 60 -14.82 -27.53 11.98
N GLN A 61 -15.12 -27.89 10.74
CA GLN A 61 -14.53 -27.24 9.56
C GLN A 61 -14.92 -25.77 9.49
N GLN A 62 -16.18 -25.41 9.78
CA GLN A 62 -16.63 -24.02 9.85
C GLN A 62 -15.90 -23.25 10.94
N GLU A 63 -15.79 -23.79 12.15
CA GLU A 63 -15.07 -23.14 13.25
C GLU A 63 -13.59 -22.92 12.90
N GLN A 64 -12.96 -23.89 12.22
CA GLN A 64 -11.58 -23.76 11.75
C GLN A 64 -11.44 -22.70 10.65
N LEU A 65 -12.36 -22.66 9.68
CA LEU A 65 -12.39 -21.67 8.61
C LEU A 65 -12.62 -20.26 9.14
N GLU A 66 -13.48 -20.08 10.14
CA GLU A 66 -13.70 -18.79 10.81
C GLU A 66 -12.43 -18.31 11.51
N ARG A 67 -11.76 -19.20 12.26
CA ARG A 67 -10.49 -18.87 12.92
C ARG A 67 -9.40 -18.51 11.91
N GLN A 68 -9.30 -19.26 10.82
CA GLN A 68 -8.33 -18.97 9.75
C GLN A 68 -8.64 -17.63 9.08
N THR A 69 -9.90 -17.38 8.72
CA THR A 69 -10.34 -16.11 8.14
C THR A 69 -10.07 -14.93 9.07
N ALA A 70 -10.37 -15.07 10.36
CA ALA A 70 -10.08 -14.05 11.36
C ALA A 70 -8.57 -13.77 11.47
N SER A 71 -7.74 -14.81 11.44
CA SER A 71 -6.28 -14.66 11.46
C SER A 71 -5.73 -13.98 10.20
N ILE A 72 -6.28 -14.32 9.02
CA ILE A 72 -5.93 -13.70 7.73
C ILE A 72 -6.31 -12.22 7.75
N ASN A 73 -7.53 -11.90 8.18
CA ASN A 73 -8.00 -10.51 8.29
C ASN A 73 -7.15 -9.69 9.26
N ALA A 74 -6.75 -10.26 10.40
CA ALA A 74 -5.86 -9.60 11.35
C ALA A 74 -4.47 -9.34 10.75
N ALA A 75 -3.91 -10.30 10.00
CA ALA A 75 -2.63 -10.15 9.33
C ALA A 75 -2.68 -9.07 8.21
N ILE A 76 -3.73 -9.07 7.39
CA ILE A 76 -3.95 -8.06 6.35
C ILE A 76 -4.09 -6.67 6.98
N ASN A 77 -4.88 -6.52 8.04
CA ASN A 77 -5.03 -5.24 8.73
C ASN A 77 -3.70 -4.75 9.31
N LYS A 78 -2.91 -5.64 9.93
CA LYS A 78 -1.59 -5.28 10.45
C LYS A 78 -0.65 -4.82 9.34
N GLN A 79 -0.58 -5.55 8.23
CA GLN A 79 0.27 -5.17 7.08
C GLN A 79 -0.19 -3.86 6.45
N SER A 80 -1.51 -3.64 6.34
CA SER A 80 -2.09 -2.39 5.86
C SER A 80 -1.70 -1.21 6.76
N ILE A 81 -1.82 -1.37 8.08
CA ILE A 81 -1.40 -0.36 9.06
C ILE A 81 0.11 -0.09 8.96
N GLU A 82 0.94 -1.14 8.90
CA GLU A 82 2.40 -0.97 8.74
C GLU A 82 2.76 -0.23 7.45
N TYR A 83 2.07 -0.53 6.36
CA TYR A 83 2.23 0.19 5.10
C TYR A 83 1.81 1.66 5.22
N GLN A 84 0.66 1.94 5.83
CA GLN A 84 0.19 3.31 6.07
C GLN A 84 1.17 4.11 6.94
N ILE A 85 1.72 3.49 7.99
CA ILE A 85 2.73 4.11 8.85
C ILE A 85 3.99 4.43 8.04
N ARG A 86 4.49 3.49 7.22
CA ARG A 86 5.67 3.70 6.39
C ARG A 86 5.45 4.79 5.34
N LEU A 87 4.26 4.80 4.72
CA LEU A 87 3.88 5.83 3.74
C LEU A 87 3.77 7.20 4.40
N SER A 88 3.16 7.28 5.57
CA SER A 88 3.07 8.51 6.35
C SER A 88 4.45 9.03 6.75
N ALA A 89 5.35 8.16 7.23
CA ALA A 89 6.73 8.54 7.56
C ALA A 89 7.54 8.96 6.31
N TYR A 90 7.29 8.35 5.16
CA TYR A 90 7.88 8.77 3.89
C TYR A 90 7.39 10.16 3.48
N ASN A 91 6.08 10.40 3.54
CA ASN A 91 5.46 11.68 3.20
C ASN A 91 5.95 12.81 4.13
N GLU A 92 6.04 12.55 5.44
CA GLU A 92 6.57 13.50 6.41
C GLU A 92 8.02 13.90 6.08
N ARG A 93 8.88 12.92 5.80
CA ARG A 93 10.28 13.19 5.38
C ARG A 93 10.35 13.92 4.04
N SER A 94 9.45 13.62 3.12
CA SER A 94 9.38 14.30 1.82
C SER A 94 9.00 15.77 1.98
N VAL A 95 7.95 16.06 2.76
CA VAL A 95 7.53 17.43 3.06
C VAL A 95 8.64 18.20 3.78
N GLN A 96 9.30 17.58 4.77
CA GLN A 96 10.43 18.20 5.46
C GLN A 96 11.59 18.52 4.50
N ALA A 97 11.94 17.60 3.60
CA ALA A 97 12.98 17.82 2.60
C ALA A 97 12.62 18.96 1.63
N ILE A 98 11.36 19.04 1.21
CA ILE A 98 10.87 20.12 0.34
C ILE A 98 10.99 21.47 1.04
N ASP A 99 10.55 21.56 2.30
CA ASP A 99 10.61 22.80 3.08
C ASP A 99 12.05 23.25 3.33
N GLU A 100 12.92 22.34 3.79
CA GLU A 100 14.34 22.62 4.04
C GLU A 100 15.05 23.16 2.78
N ILE A 101 14.84 22.50 1.64
CA ILE A 101 15.47 22.93 0.39
C ILE A 101 14.87 24.23 -0.13
N TYR A 102 13.55 24.40 -0.02
CA TYR A 102 12.88 25.63 -0.44
C TYR A 102 13.38 26.85 0.34
N VAL A 103 13.54 26.73 1.67
CA VAL A 103 14.13 27.79 2.49
C VAL A 103 15.53 28.15 2.02
N MET A 104 16.36 27.14 1.70
CA MET A 104 17.71 27.38 1.16
C MET A 104 17.70 28.04 -0.22
N LEU A 105 16.72 27.74 -1.08
CA LEU A 105 16.56 28.42 -2.37
C LEU A 105 16.18 29.89 -2.21
N VAL A 106 15.29 30.19 -1.27
CA VAL A 106 14.93 31.57 -0.92
C VAL A 106 16.14 32.32 -0.37
N GLU A 107 16.95 31.66 0.46
CA GLU A 107 18.20 32.24 0.97
C GLU A 107 19.21 32.48 -0.16
N LEU A 108 19.42 31.51 -1.05
CA LEU A 108 20.28 31.66 -2.23
C LEU A 108 19.88 32.85 -3.09
N LYS A 109 18.58 33.00 -3.35
CA LYS A 109 18.03 34.16 -4.07
C LYS A 109 18.32 35.46 -3.32
N ARG A 110 18.08 35.51 -2.01
CA ARG A 110 18.33 36.70 -1.18
C ARG A 110 19.80 37.11 -1.22
N GLU A 111 20.72 36.16 -1.07
CA GLU A 111 22.16 36.44 -1.11
C GLU A 111 22.62 36.88 -2.51
N ALA A 112 22.06 36.29 -3.58
CA ALA A 112 22.33 36.73 -4.95
C ALA A 112 21.84 38.16 -5.20
N GLN A 113 20.64 38.50 -4.75
CA GLN A 113 20.10 39.87 -4.79
C GLN A 113 21.00 40.84 -4.00
N THR A 114 21.41 40.44 -2.79
CA THR A 114 22.27 41.25 -1.93
C THR A 114 23.62 41.52 -2.58
N LEU A 115 24.22 40.52 -3.25
CA LEU A 115 25.45 40.69 -4.03
C LEU A 115 25.29 41.69 -5.17
N GLY A 116 24.12 41.72 -5.82
CA GLY A 116 23.81 42.70 -6.86
C GLY A 116 23.72 44.14 -6.32
N TYR A 117 23.19 44.33 -5.10
CA TYR A 117 23.08 45.67 -4.50
C TYR A 117 24.38 46.15 -3.85
N ILE A 118 25.08 45.26 -3.14
CA ILE A 118 26.28 45.56 -2.37
C ILE A 118 27.34 44.52 -2.74
N ARG A 119 28.34 44.97 -3.48
CA ARG A 119 29.48 44.14 -3.85
C ARG A 119 30.63 44.37 -2.87
N ASP A 120 30.75 43.48 -1.90
CA ASP A 120 31.91 43.38 -1.02
C ASP A 120 32.35 41.91 -0.85
N ASN A 121 33.46 41.72 -0.14
CA ASN A 121 33.99 40.38 0.12
C ASN A 121 33.07 39.57 1.06
N GLU A 122 32.28 40.23 1.90
CA GLU A 122 31.38 39.57 2.85
C GLU A 122 30.16 38.98 2.13
N THR A 123 29.50 39.73 1.25
CA THR A 123 28.35 39.28 0.44
C THR A 123 28.76 38.19 -0.53
N THR A 124 29.94 38.31 -1.12
CA THR A 124 30.56 37.26 -1.96
C THR A 124 30.75 35.95 -1.17
N GLN A 125 31.27 36.05 0.06
CA GLN A 125 31.47 34.89 0.92
C GLN A 125 30.13 34.27 1.39
N LYS A 126 29.15 35.11 1.75
CA LYS A 126 27.79 34.66 2.14
C LYS A 126 27.13 33.87 1.02
N LEU A 127 27.14 34.38 -0.21
CA LEU A 127 26.58 33.66 -1.35
C LEU A 127 27.33 32.35 -1.61
N THR A 128 28.67 32.35 -1.53
CA THR A 128 29.46 31.14 -1.74
C THR A 128 29.16 30.07 -0.69
N ASN A 129 28.99 30.47 0.57
CA ASN A 129 28.58 29.57 1.65
C ASN A 129 27.16 29.05 1.41
N ALA A 130 26.21 29.92 1.05
CA ALA A 130 24.83 29.51 0.75
C ALA A 130 24.76 28.49 -0.41
N ILE A 131 25.58 28.65 -1.46
CA ILE A 131 25.67 27.68 -2.57
C ILE A 131 26.21 26.34 -2.08
N ARG A 132 27.25 26.35 -1.25
CA ARG A 132 27.81 25.12 -0.69
C ARG A 132 26.80 24.41 0.21
N ASP A 133 26.21 25.14 1.14
CA ASP A 133 25.29 24.60 2.15
C ASP A 133 24.00 24.07 1.46
N PHE A 134 23.53 24.74 0.40
CA PHE A 134 22.48 24.21 -0.47
C PHE A 134 22.88 22.90 -1.14
N ASN A 135 24.06 22.84 -1.77
CA ASN A 135 24.49 21.64 -2.50
C ASN A 135 24.65 20.43 -1.57
N ASP A 136 25.23 20.63 -0.38
CA ASP A 136 25.41 19.59 0.62
C ASP A 136 24.05 19.05 1.08
N THR A 137 23.13 19.95 1.46
CA THR A 137 21.78 19.58 1.90
C THR A 137 20.96 18.96 0.79
N PHE A 138 21.03 19.51 -0.42
CA PHE A 138 20.33 18.99 -1.60
C PHE A 138 20.79 17.56 -1.90
N HIS A 139 22.09 17.27 -1.87
CA HIS A 139 22.60 15.92 -2.09
C HIS A 139 22.10 14.91 -1.05
N GLU A 140 22.04 15.30 0.22
CA GLU A 140 21.53 14.43 1.31
C GLU A 140 20.01 14.20 1.21
N ARG A 141 19.27 15.23 0.81
CA ARG A 141 17.80 15.22 0.83
C ARG A 141 17.14 14.84 -0.49
N LYS A 142 17.89 14.83 -1.61
CA LYS A 142 17.37 14.55 -2.98
C LYS A 142 16.54 13.26 -3.08
N LEU A 143 16.87 12.22 -2.30
CA LEU A 143 16.14 10.95 -2.29
C LEU A 143 14.67 11.10 -1.86
N TRP A 144 14.36 12.11 -1.06
CA TRP A 144 13.04 12.35 -0.48
C TRP A 144 12.18 13.29 -1.35
N LEU A 145 12.71 13.76 -2.48
CA LEU A 145 12.03 14.69 -3.36
C LEU A 145 11.41 13.98 -4.56
N PRO A 146 10.25 14.46 -5.05
CA PRO A 146 9.77 14.13 -6.38
C PRO A 146 10.82 14.52 -7.43
N LEU A 147 11.06 13.63 -8.40
CA LEU A 147 12.13 13.79 -9.40
C LEU A 147 12.05 15.14 -10.14
N GLU A 148 10.85 15.53 -10.55
CA GLU A 148 10.58 16.77 -11.29
C GLU A 148 10.91 18.00 -10.44
N LEU A 149 10.49 18.01 -9.17
CA LEU A 149 10.78 19.11 -8.25
C LEU A 149 12.28 19.20 -7.94
N ALA A 150 12.95 18.05 -7.76
CA ALA A 150 14.38 18.02 -7.57
C ALA A 150 15.14 18.62 -8.77
N GLN A 151 14.71 18.33 -9.99
CA GLN A 151 15.31 18.89 -11.20
C GLN A 151 15.12 20.41 -11.28
N GLU A 152 13.95 20.92 -10.90
CA GLU A 152 13.66 22.35 -10.88
C GLU A 152 14.49 23.10 -9.82
N PHE A 153 14.56 22.55 -8.60
CA PHE A 153 15.43 23.09 -7.53
C PHE A 153 16.89 23.15 -7.97
N GLU A 154 17.41 22.06 -8.57
CA GLU A 154 18.79 21.98 -9.05
C GLU A 154 19.05 22.96 -10.21
N ALA A 155 18.10 23.10 -11.13
CA ALA A 155 18.20 24.03 -12.26
C ALA A 155 18.26 25.49 -11.78
N PHE A 156 17.35 25.87 -10.88
CA PHE A 156 17.29 27.22 -10.32
C PHE A 156 18.58 27.58 -9.55
N ALA A 157 19.07 26.68 -8.70
CA ALA A 157 20.31 26.89 -7.96
C ALA A 157 21.53 27.00 -8.88
N LYS A 158 21.62 26.16 -9.92
CA LYS A 158 22.70 26.24 -10.93
C LYS A 158 22.67 27.55 -11.70
N GLU A 159 21.48 28.07 -11.98
CA GLU A 159 21.34 29.33 -12.70
C GLU A 159 21.80 30.52 -11.85
N ILE A 160 21.45 30.55 -10.56
CA ILE A 160 22.00 31.51 -9.59
C ILE A 160 23.52 31.39 -9.50
N GLU A 161 24.04 30.19 -9.33
CA GLU A 161 25.48 29.97 -9.20
C GLU A 161 26.25 30.42 -10.45
N SER A 162 25.76 30.04 -11.63
CA SER A 162 26.39 30.37 -12.92
C SER A 162 26.44 31.88 -13.15
N ASN A 163 25.30 32.57 -13.00
CA ASN A 163 25.22 34.01 -13.23
C ASN A 163 26.00 34.79 -12.17
N SER A 164 25.94 34.37 -10.90
CA SER A 164 26.71 35.03 -9.84
C SER A 164 28.22 34.85 -10.01
N ARG A 165 28.68 33.67 -10.46
CA ARG A 165 30.12 33.46 -10.78
C ARG A 165 30.58 34.32 -11.94
N LYS A 166 29.76 34.52 -12.97
CA LYS A 166 30.08 35.44 -14.07
C LYS A 166 30.18 36.87 -13.54
N PHE A 167 29.21 37.32 -12.75
CA PHE A 167 29.19 38.65 -12.14
C PHE A 167 30.42 38.93 -11.28
N MET A 168 30.78 38.00 -10.38
CA MET A 168 31.97 38.11 -9.53
C MET A 168 33.25 38.23 -10.38
N ARG A 169 33.44 37.34 -11.35
CA ARG A 169 34.62 37.36 -12.24
C ARG A 169 34.69 38.62 -13.09
N ALA A 170 33.56 39.08 -13.63
CA ALA A 170 33.47 40.31 -14.39
C ALA A 170 33.88 41.51 -13.53
N GLY A 171 33.38 41.53 -12.31
CA GLY A 171 33.73 42.54 -11.34
C GLY A 171 35.22 42.57 -10.98
N ASP A 172 35.87 41.42 -10.82
CA ASP A 172 37.30 41.33 -10.48
C ASP A 172 38.17 41.83 -11.65
N ARG A 173 37.76 41.53 -12.88
CA ARG A 173 38.41 42.03 -14.10
C ARG A 173 38.33 43.54 -14.22
N LEU A 174 37.19 44.15 -13.89
CA LEU A 174 37.00 45.60 -13.94
C LEU A 174 37.84 46.35 -12.90
N GLN A 175 38.16 45.70 -11.77
CA GLN A 175 39.04 46.26 -10.75
C GLN A 175 40.53 46.09 -11.06
N ASN A 176 40.90 45.20 -11.99
CA ASN A 176 42.29 44.97 -12.37
C ASN A 176 42.73 45.93 -13.50
N PRO A 177 43.70 46.83 -13.26
CA PRO A 177 44.16 47.80 -14.26
C PRO A 177 44.84 47.19 -15.49
N GLN A 178 45.28 45.93 -15.42
CA GLN A 178 45.95 45.24 -16.52
C GLN A 178 44.99 44.48 -17.46
N THR A 179 43.68 44.55 -17.21
CA THR A 179 42.69 43.86 -18.04
C THR A 179 42.60 44.47 -19.44
N PRO A 180 42.74 43.69 -20.52
CA PRO A 180 42.55 44.15 -21.89
C PRO A 180 41.17 44.78 -22.13
N ASN A 181 41.10 45.87 -22.91
CA ASN A 181 39.86 46.63 -23.18
C ASN A 181 38.68 45.77 -23.67
N HIS A 182 38.93 44.80 -24.57
CA HIS A 182 37.87 43.90 -25.07
C HIS A 182 37.26 43.01 -23.97
N LEU A 183 38.02 42.70 -22.91
CA LEU A 183 37.51 41.99 -21.73
C LEU A 183 36.80 42.92 -20.76
N MET A 184 37.15 44.21 -20.73
CA MET A 184 36.42 45.21 -19.93
C MET A 184 35.01 45.42 -20.47
N GLU A 185 34.84 45.56 -21.79
CA GLU A 185 33.53 45.67 -22.42
C GLU A 185 32.68 44.41 -22.23
N LYS A 186 33.30 43.22 -22.32
CA LYS A 186 32.63 41.96 -21.99
C LYS A 186 32.20 41.92 -20.52
N SER A 187 33.04 42.37 -19.60
CA SER A 187 32.77 42.35 -18.17
C SER A 187 31.66 43.34 -17.78
N ALA A 188 31.60 44.50 -18.44
CA ALA A 188 30.50 45.44 -18.25
C ALA A 188 29.15 44.84 -18.66
N ARG A 189 29.10 44.14 -19.81
CA ARG A 189 27.90 43.40 -20.25
C ARG A 189 27.52 42.27 -19.28
N GLU A 190 28.50 41.47 -18.83
CA GLU A 190 28.26 40.42 -17.84
C GLU A 190 27.70 40.97 -16.51
N GLN A 191 27.99 42.24 -16.17
CA GLN A 191 27.37 42.91 -15.02
C GLN A 191 25.95 43.39 -15.29
N GLU A 192 25.69 43.97 -16.45
CA GLU A 192 24.34 44.39 -16.87
C GLU A 192 23.37 43.20 -16.93
N GLU A 193 23.80 42.10 -17.57
CA GLU A 193 23.05 40.84 -17.64
C GLU A 193 22.70 40.28 -16.25
N TYR A 194 23.56 40.50 -15.25
CA TYR A 194 23.31 40.03 -13.88
C TYR A 194 22.20 40.84 -13.18
N TYR A 195 22.12 42.15 -13.42
CA TYR A 195 21.02 42.96 -12.88
C TYR A 195 19.68 42.54 -13.50
N ASP A 196 19.65 42.33 -14.82
CA ASP A 196 18.46 41.79 -15.50
C ASP A 196 18.06 40.41 -14.97
N PHE A 197 19.06 39.57 -14.67
CA PHE A 197 18.83 38.26 -14.05
C PHE A 197 18.22 38.39 -12.65
N ILE A 198 18.71 39.29 -11.80
CA ILE A 198 18.17 39.51 -10.45
C ILE A 198 16.67 39.85 -10.50
N TYR A 199 16.24 40.67 -11.44
CA TYR A 199 14.82 41.02 -11.59
C TYR A 199 13.95 39.84 -12.03
N LYS A 200 14.53 38.85 -12.72
CA LYS A 200 13.82 37.64 -13.16
C LYS A 200 13.77 36.53 -12.12
N LEU A 201 14.51 36.65 -11.01
CA LEU A 201 14.55 35.61 -9.97
C LEU A 201 13.18 35.37 -9.32
N ASP A 202 12.34 36.40 -9.22
CA ASP A 202 10.96 36.25 -8.73
C ASP A 202 10.13 35.39 -9.69
N ASP A 203 10.15 35.73 -10.98
CA ASP A 203 9.42 35.00 -12.03
C ASP A 203 9.88 33.54 -12.17
N MET A 204 11.17 33.29 -11.95
CA MET A 204 11.74 31.94 -11.99
C MET A 204 11.36 31.09 -10.76
N LEU A 205 11.11 31.72 -9.62
CA LEU A 205 10.74 31.02 -8.38
C LEU A 205 9.24 30.72 -8.31
N GLU A 206 8.40 31.55 -8.94
CA GLU A 206 6.93 31.38 -8.97
C GLU A 206 6.43 29.98 -9.41
N PRO A 207 6.92 29.37 -10.50
CA PRO A 207 6.49 28.02 -10.89
C PRO A 207 6.88 26.96 -9.85
N ILE A 208 8.02 27.14 -9.18
CA ILE A 208 8.50 26.25 -8.12
C ILE A 208 7.58 26.35 -6.90
N ILE A 209 7.20 27.58 -6.50
CA ILE A 209 6.26 27.82 -5.39
C ILE A 209 4.92 27.13 -5.67
N SER A 210 4.39 27.31 -6.89
CA SER A 210 3.13 26.70 -7.30
C SER A 210 3.17 25.18 -7.15
N ARG A 211 4.26 24.53 -7.60
CA ARG A 211 4.41 23.08 -7.53
C ARG A 211 4.64 22.56 -6.10
N VAL A 212 5.40 23.28 -5.28
CA VAL A 212 5.55 22.97 -3.84
C VAL A 212 4.18 23.00 -3.15
N SER A 213 3.36 24.00 -3.46
CA SER A 213 2.00 24.15 -2.94
C SER A 213 1.08 23.00 -3.36
N GLU A 214 1.12 22.59 -4.63
CA GLU A 214 0.35 21.44 -5.14
C GLU A 214 0.74 20.12 -4.45
N ILE A 215 2.04 19.86 -4.29
CA ILE A 215 2.54 18.62 -3.69
C ILE A 215 2.19 18.58 -2.20
N THR A 216 2.41 19.67 -1.48
CA THR A 216 2.11 19.74 -0.03
C THR A 216 0.60 19.64 0.24
N MET A 217 -0.26 20.27 -0.58
CA MET A 217 -1.71 20.10 -0.47
C MET A 217 -2.20 18.72 -0.90
N GLY A 218 -1.54 18.07 -1.86
CA GLY A 218 -1.86 16.71 -2.29
C GLY A 218 -1.51 15.65 -1.25
N VAL A 219 -0.47 15.87 -0.45
CA VAL A 219 -0.03 14.98 0.63
C VAL A 219 -0.91 15.09 1.89
N LEU A 220 -1.62 16.21 2.09
CA LEU A 220 -2.52 16.45 3.22
C LEU A 220 -3.97 15.97 3.01
N LYS A 221 -4.29 15.38 1.84
CA LYS A 221 -5.59 14.76 1.54
C LYS A 221 -5.54 13.25 1.76
#